data_AF-A0A090WEB9-F1
#
_entry.id   AF-A0A090WEB9-F1
#
_cell.length_a   1.000
_cell.length_b   1.000
_cell.length_c   1.000
_cell.angle_alpha   90.00
_cell.angle_beta   90.00
_cell.angle_gamma   90.00
#
_symmetry.space_group_name_H-M   'P 1'
#
loop_
_entity.id
_entity.type
_entity.pdbx_description
1 polymer ?
#
loop_
_entity_poly.entity_id
_entity_poly.type
_entity_poly.pdbx_seq_one_letter_code
_entity_poly.pdbx_strand_id
1 'polypeptide(L)'
;METRVLIESQAVQMAAVRCTEESLKQLEMAHQNFVDCITNGLPSLIEDMKFHLAIVKASENTVLYGLMKIIVPDIIGHFNKEDICDRTQAIKLVSEHTDIVEAIKNKKSDDALEALNLHFAALRKYTKK
;
A
#
# COMPACT_ATOMS: atom_id res chain seq x y z
N MET A 1 -12.23 1.26 6.45
CA MET A 1 -11.74 1.42 5.07
C MET A 1 -11.64 2.87 4.62
N GLU A 2 -12.66 3.71 4.81
CA GLU A 2 -12.63 5.13 4.40
C GLU A 2 -11.48 5.94 5.04
N THR A 3 -11.25 5.76 6.34
CA THR A 3 -10.13 6.41 7.06
C THR A 3 -8.78 6.05 6.47
N ARG A 4 -8.57 4.78 6.11
CA ARG A 4 -7.33 4.30 5.48
C ARG A 4 -7.08 4.99 4.15
N VAL A 5 -8.11 5.05 3.29
CA VAL A 5 -8.05 5.73 1.99
C VAL A 5 -7.67 7.19 2.16
N LEU A 6 -8.26 7.90 3.13
CA LEU A 6 -7.93 9.31 3.39
C LEU A 6 -6.48 9.50 3.82
N ILE A 7 -6.01 8.68 4.77
CA ILE A 7 -4.63 8.75 5.27
C ILE A 7 -3.64 8.48 4.13
N GLU A 8 -3.83 7.39 3.39
CA GLU A 8 -2.88 6.99 2.35
C GLU A 8 -2.88 7.93 1.14
N SER A 9 -4.05 8.48 0.75
CA SER A 9 -4.12 9.44 -0.35
C SER A 9 -3.31 10.71 -0.06
N GLN A 10 -3.36 11.21 1.18
CA GLN A 10 -2.52 12.34 1.58
C GLN A 10 -1.05 11.92 1.68
N ALA A 11 -0.79 10.76 2.27
CA ALA A 11 0.57 10.30 2.51
C ALA A 11 1.32 9.96 1.22
N VAL A 12 0.68 9.40 0.19
CA VAL A 12 1.33 9.02 -1.07
C VAL A 12 1.82 10.24 -1.86
N GLN A 13 1.01 11.32 -1.90
CA GLN A 13 1.41 12.58 -2.52
C GLN A 13 2.59 13.22 -1.77
N MET A 14 2.52 13.21 -0.44
CA MET A 14 3.61 13.70 0.41
C MET A 14 4.88 12.85 0.23
N ALA A 15 4.75 11.53 0.10
CA ALA A 15 5.87 10.62 -0.12
C ALA A 15 6.58 10.93 -1.44
N ALA A 16 5.85 11.12 -2.54
CA ALA A 16 6.46 11.49 -3.82
C ALA A 16 7.29 12.78 -3.75
N VAL A 17 7.00 13.69 -2.81
CA VAL A 17 7.74 14.96 -2.64
C VAL A 17 8.84 14.86 -1.59
N ARG A 18 8.61 14.14 -0.49
CA ARG A 18 9.43 14.17 0.74
C ARG A 18 10.29 12.93 0.96
N CYS A 19 10.05 11.87 0.20
CA CYS A 19 10.72 10.59 0.40
C CYS A 19 12.25 10.76 0.35
N THR A 20 12.91 10.23 1.38
CA THR A 20 14.37 10.15 1.47
C THR A 20 14.85 8.87 0.79
N GLU A 21 16.15 8.77 0.48
CA GLU A 21 16.72 7.54 -0.08
C GLU A 21 16.51 6.33 0.84
N GLU A 22 16.61 6.53 2.16
CA GLU A 22 16.34 5.48 3.14
C GLU A 22 14.87 5.09 3.15
N SER A 23 13.95 6.06 3.15
CA SER A 23 12.50 5.78 3.08
C SER A 23 12.12 5.07 1.78
N LEU A 24 12.74 5.42 0.65
CA LEU A 24 12.53 4.76 -0.64
C LEU A 24 13.01 3.31 -0.60
N LYS A 25 14.21 3.06 -0.05
CA LYS A 25 14.75 1.72 0.11
C LYS A 25 13.84 0.84 0.97
N GLN A 26 13.32 1.39 2.08
CA GLN A 26 12.38 0.66 2.95
C GLN A 26 11.06 0.36 2.24
N LEU A 27 10.57 1.28 1.40
CA LEU A 27 9.38 1.07 0.58
C LEU A 27 9.61 -0.02 -0.48
N GLU A 28 10.72 0.03 -1.22
CA GLU A 28 11.09 -1.00 -2.21
C GLU A 28 11.27 -2.38 -1.55
N MET A 29 11.86 -2.44 -0.35
CA MET A 29 11.96 -3.67 0.42
C MET A 29 10.59 -4.22 0.85
N ALA A 30 9.69 -3.36 1.34
CA ALA A 30 8.34 -3.79 1.71
C ALA A 30 7.53 -4.29 0.49
N HIS A 31 7.69 -3.64 -0.66
CA HIS A 31 7.12 -4.10 -1.93
C HIS A 31 7.68 -5.46 -2.32
N GLN A 32 9.00 -5.65 -2.27
CA GLN A 32 9.61 -6.94 -2.63
C GLN A 32 9.14 -8.08 -1.75
N ASN A 33 9.02 -7.87 -0.43
CA ASN A 33 8.49 -8.89 0.47
C ASN A 33 7.06 -9.30 0.10
N PHE A 34 6.22 -8.35 -0.29
CA PHE A 34 4.88 -8.64 -0.80
C PHE A 34 4.92 -9.46 -2.08
N VAL A 35 5.75 -9.07 -3.05
CA VAL A 35 5.95 -9.81 -4.32
C VAL A 35 6.41 -11.24 -4.06
N ASP A 36 7.33 -11.43 -3.12
CA ASP A 36 7.83 -12.75 -2.75
C ASP A 36 6.72 -13.62 -2.13
N CYS A 37 5.88 -13.06 -1.27
CA CYS A 37 4.71 -13.78 -0.75
C CYS A 37 3.76 -14.22 -1.87
N ILE A 38 3.44 -13.32 -2.81
CA ILE A 38 2.56 -13.63 -3.95
C ILE A 38 3.17 -14.72 -4.85
N THR A 39 4.45 -14.59 -5.19
CA THR A 39 5.15 -15.50 -6.09
C THR A 39 5.24 -16.91 -5.51
N ASN A 40 5.44 -17.01 -4.20
CA ASN A 40 5.52 -18.28 -3.47
C ASN A 40 4.16 -18.83 -3.01
N GLY A 41 3.05 -18.15 -3.30
CA GLY A 41 1.71 -18.56 -2.85
C GLY A 41 1.53 -18.53 -1.33
N LEU A 42 2.29 -17.67 -0.64
CA LEU A 42 2.21 -17.47 0.80
C LEU A 42 1.15 -16.42 1.15
N PRO A 43 0.60 -16.44 2.38
CA PRO A 43 -0.29 -15.39 2.85
C PRO A 43 0.40 -14.01 2.76
N SER A 44 -0.19 -13.09 1.99
CA SER A 44 0.41 -11.78 1.70
C SER A 44 -0.19 -10.62 2.50
N LEU A 45 -1.31 -10.82 3.23
CA LEU A 45 -2.04 -9.75 3.94
C LEU A 45 -1.14 -8.91 4.86
N ILE A 46 -0.21 -9.54 5.57
CA ILE A 46 0.69 -8.82 6.49
C ILE A 46 1.72 -7.99 5.70
N GLU A 47 2.28 -8.53 4.62
CA GLU A 47 3.23 -7.80 3.79
C GLU A 47 2.54 -6.68 2.99
N ASP A 48 1.28 -6.87 2.60
CA ASP A 48 0.41 -5.83 2.05
C ASP A 48 0.28 -4.66 3.03
N MET A 49 -0.10 -4.94 4.28
CA MET A 49 -0.23 -3.88 5.31
C MET A 49 1.10 -3.19 5.63
N LYS A 50 2.22 -3.92 5.59
CA LYS A 50 3.56 -3.33 5.74
C LYS A 50 3.92 -2.41 4.58
N PHE A 51 3.57 -2.78 3.35
CA PHE A 51 3.75 -1.93 2.17
C PHE A 51 2.99 -0.60 2.32
N HIS A 52 1.71 -0.65 2.67
CA HIS A 52 0.91 0.56 2.91
C HIS A 52 1.47 1.43 4.05
N LEU A 53 1.93 0.79 5.13
CA LEU A 53 2.58 1.49 6.23
C LEU A 53 3.91 2.14 5.81
N ALA A 54 4.66 1.52 4.90
CA ALA A 54 5.90 2.06 4.34
C ALA A 54 5.65 3.30 3.46
N ILE A 55 4.58 3.32 2.66
CA ILE A 55 4.15 4.53 1.93
C ILE A 55 3.87 5.66 2.92
N VAL A 56 3.11 5.38 3.98
CA VAL A 56 2.79 6.41 4.98
C VAL A 56 4.04 6.89 5.71
N LYS A 57 4.99 6.00 5.99
CA LYS A 57 6.28 6.38 6.57
C LYS A 57 7.09 7.28 5.62
N ALA A 58 7.13 6.95 4.33
CA ALA A 58 7.85 7.71 3.31
C ALA A 58 7.29 9.13 3.09
N SER A 59 6.07 9.42 3.57
CA SER A 59 5.51 10.78 3.60
C SER A 59 6.24 11.74 4.55
N GLU A 60 7.11 11.21 5.42
CA GLU A 60 7.79 11.95 6.50
C GLU A 60 6.80 12.72 7.39
N ASN A 61 5.57 12.20 7.53
CA ASN A 61 4.54 12.73 8.41
C ASN A 61 4.31 11.76 9.59
N THR A 62 4.93 12.08 10.72
CA THR A 62 4.87 11.25 11.93
C THR A 62 3.47 11.09 12.51
N VAL A 63 2.58 12.07 12.30
CA VAL A 63 1.18 12.02 12.76
C VAL A 63 0.39 11.01 11.92
N LEU A 64 0.47 11.10 10.59
CA LEU A 64 -0.20 10.14 9.69
C LEU A 64 0.32 8.71 9.92
N TYR A 65 1.63 8.56 10.11
CA TYR A 65 2.24 7.27 10.45
C TYR A 65 1.72 6.71 11.78
N GLY A 66 1.60 7.57 12.80
CA GLY A 66 0.99 7.22 14.09
C GLY A 66 -0.44 6.72 13.95
N LEU A 67 -1.28 7.46 13.21
CA LEU A 67 -2.68 7.09 12.95
C LEU A 67 -2.80 5.77 12.18
N MET A 68 -1.98 5.57 11.14
CA MET A 68 -1.97 4.33 10.37
C MET A 68 -1.66 3.12 11.25
N LYS A 69 -0.66 3.22 12.13
CA LYS A 69 -0.32 2.14 13.08
C LYS A 69 -1.45 1.79 14.04
N ILE A 70 -2.30 2.75 14.41
CA ILE A 70 -3.45 2.50 15.30
C ILE A 70 -4.52 1.68 14.58
N ILE A 71 -4.77 1.96 13.30
CA ILE A 71 -5.85 1.31 12.55
C ILE A 71 -5.44 -0.03 11.91
N VAL A 72 -4.16 -0.25 11.62
CA VAL A 72 -3.68 -1.48 10.95
C VAL A 72 -4.07 -2.77 11.69
N PRO A 73 -3.93 -2.91 13.02
CA PRO A 73 -4.32 -4.13 13.73
C PRO A 73 -5.82 -4.46 13.59
N ASP A 74 -6.67 -3.43 13.65
CA ASP A 74 -8.12 -3.57 13.47
C ASP A 74 -8.46 -4.03 12.06
N ILE A 75 -7.81 -3.44 11.05
CA ILE A 75 -7.94 -3.85 9.64
C ILE A 75 -7.56 -5.32 9.48
N ILE A 76 -6.41 -5.74 10.00
CA ILE A 76 -5.96 -7.14 9.93
C ILE A 76 -6.98 -8.08 10.60
N GLY A 77 -7.57 -7.68 11.73
CA GLY A 77 -8.60 -8.46 12.41
C GLY A 77 -9.90 -8.63 11.62
N HIS A 78 -10.21 -7.70 10.72
CA HIS A 78 -11.41 -7.74 9.88
C HIS A 78 -11.24 -8.51 8.56
N PHE A 79 -10.01 -8.63 8.04
CA PHE A 79 -9.75 -9.42 6.83
C PHE A 79 -9.58 -10.91 7.18
N ASN A 80 -10.60 -11.72 6.85
CA ASN A 80 -10.53 -13.17 7.02
C ASN A 80 -9.46 -13.81 6.12
N LYS A 81 -8.78 -14.84 6.64
CA LYS A 81 -7.71 -15.59 5.94
C LYS A 81 -8.14 -16.31 4.66
N GLU A 82 -9.43 -16.35 4.35
CA GLU A 82 -10.02 -17.17 3.28
C GLU A 82 -10.14 -16.46 1.91
N ASP A 83 -9.87 -15.15 1.83
CA ASP A 83 -10.00 -14.39 0.56
C ASP A 83 -8.79 -14.51 -0.38
N ILE A 84 -7.91 -15.47 -0.15
CA ILE A 84 -6.70 -15.67 -0.95
C ILE A 84 -6.93 -16.80 -1.94
N CYS A 85 -7.11 -16.45 -3.22
CA CYS A 85 -6.24 -16.90 -4.31
C CYS A 85 -7.01 -16.92 -5.64
N ASP A 86 -7.11 -15.76 -6.29
CA ASP A 86 -7.09 -15.72 -7.75
C ASP A 86 -5.72 -15.21 -8.17
N ARG A 87 -4.91 -16.07 -8.80
CA ARG A 87 -3.57 -15.73 -9.28
C ARG A 87 -3.60 -14.51 -10.21
N THR A 88 -4.70 -14.32 -10.94
CA THR A 88 -4.91 -13.16 -11.81
C THR A 88 -4.99 -11.87 -11.00
N GLN A 89 -5.72 -11.90 -9.88
CA GLN A 89 -5.84 -10.76 -8.97
C GLN A 89 -4.52 -10.48 -8.26
N ALA A 90 -3.77 -11.53 -7.92
CA ALA A 90 -2.46 -11.40 -7.27
C ALA A 90 -1.42 -10.70 -8.17
N ILE A 91 -1.33 -11.08 -9.45
CA ILE A 91 -0.44 -10.42 -10.43
C ILE A 91 -0.85 -8.96 -10.64
N LYS A 92 -2.16 -8.68 -10.70
CA LYS A 92 -2.69 -7.33 -10.82
C LYS A 92 -2.29 -6.45 -9.63
N LEU A 93 -2.37 -6.97 -8.40
CA LEU A 93 -1.94 -6.24 -7.19
C LEU A 93 -0.44 -5.91 -7.20
N VAL A 94 0.41 -6.84 -7.65
CA VAL A 94 1.85 -6.59 -7.82
C VAL A 94 2.10 -5.44 -8.80
N SER A 95 1.40 -5.43 -9.94
CA SER A 95 1.50 -4.33 -10.91
C SER A 95 1.08 -3.00 -10.30
N GLU A 96 -0.06 -2.97 -9.61
CA GLU A 96 -0.57 -1.75 -8.97
C GLU A 96 0.39 -1.20 -7.90
N HIS A 97 0.99 -2.07 -7.07
CA HIS A 97 2.01 -1.65 -6.11
C HIS A 97 3.27 -1.12 -6.80
N THR A 98 3.69 -1.76 -7.89
CA THR A 98 4.85 -1.33 -8.68
C THR A 98 4.64 0.09 -9.22
N ASP A 99 3.46 0.38 -9.76
CA ASP A 99 3.11 1.71 -10.30
C ASP A 99 3.20 2.79 -9.22
N ILE A 100 2.74 2.50 -7.99
CA ILE A 100 2.83 3.43 -6.85
C ILE A 100 4.29 3.69 -6.47
N VAL A 101 5.12 2.64 -6.36
CA VAL A 101 6.55 2.76 -6.01
C VAL A 101 7.29 3.59 -7.05
N GLU A 102 7.07 3.31 -8.34
CA GLU A 102 7.73 4.03 -9.43
C GLU A 102 7.28 5.50 -9.49
N ALA A 103 6.01 5.80 -9.25
CA ALA A 103 5.55 7.19 -9.19
C ALA A 103 6.19 7.96 -8.03
N ILE A 104 6.32 7.35 -6.84
CA ILE A 104 7.01 7.95 -5.69
C ILE A 104 8.50 8.17 -6.01
N LYS A 105 9.17 7.14 -6.56
CA LYS A 105 10.59 7.17 -6.95
C LYS A 105 10.90 8.27 -7.96
N ASN A 106 10.02 8.44 -8.94
CA ASN A 106 10.14 9.45 -9.99
C ASN A 106 9.62 10.84 -9.56
N LYS A 107 9.23 10.99 -8.28
CA LYS A 107 8.72 12.23 -7.68
C LYS A 107 7.49 12.80 -8.41
N LYS A 108 6.61 11.92 -8.86
CA LYS A 108 5.37 12.24 -9.58
C LYS A 108 4.19 12.15 -8.62
N SER A 109 3.92 13.24 -7.90
CA SER A 109 2.87 13.29 -6.86
C SER A 109 1.47 12.94 -7.40
N ASP A 110 1.10 13.47 -8.57
CA ASP A 110 -0.22 13.23 -9.16
C ASP A 110 -0.35 11.79 -9.67
N ASP A 111 0.67 11.29 -10.38
CA ASP A 111 0.74 9.90 -10.85
C ASP A 111 0.67 8.90 -9.67
N ALA A 112 1.31 9.22 -8.54
CA ALA A 112 1.29 8.37 -7.35
C ALA A 112 -0.10 8.30 -6.71
N LEU A 113 -0.83 9.42 -6.68
CA LEU A 113 -2.22 9.44 -6.23
C LEU A 113 -3.15 8.69 -7.20
N GLU A 114 -2.93 8.84 -8.50
CA GLU A 114 -3.72 8.12 -9.51
C GLU A 114 -3.51 6.60 -9.39
N ALA A 115 -2.26 6.14 -9.30
CA ALA A 115 -1.93 4.73 -9.09
C ALA A 115 -2.58 4.17 -7.83
N LEU A 116 -2.51 4.90 -6.71
CA LEU A 116 -3.16 4.48 -5.46
C LEU A 116 -4.70 4.44 -5.58
N ASN A 117 -5.32 5.38 -6.29
CA ASN A 117 -6.75 5.37 -6.52
C ASN A 117 -7.20 4.19 -7.39
N LEU A 118 -6.42 3.82 -8.41
CA LEU A 118 -6.66 2.64 -9.23
C LEU A 118 -6.58 1.36 -8.39
N HIS A 119 -5.57 1.25 -7.52
CA HIS A 119 -5.44 0.17 -6.55
C HIS A 119 -6.68 0.05 -5.65
N PHE A 120 -7.15 1.16 -5.08
CA PHE A 120 -8.37 1.15 -4.26
C PHE A 120 -9.67 0.91 -5.04
N ALA A 121 -9.69 1.06 -6.38
CA ALA A 121 -10.92 0.92 -7.15
C ALA A 121 -11.51 -0.49 -7.08
N ALA A 122 -10.67 -1.53 -7.07
CA ALA A 122 -11.11 -2.91 -6.88
C ALA A 122 -11.63 -3.13 -5.45
N LEU A 123 -10.92 -2.57 -4.47
CA LEU A 123 -11.20 -2.72 -3.05
C LEU A 123 -12.51 -2.03 -2.64
N ARG A 124 -12.81 -0.86 -3.21
CA ARG A 124 -14.08 -0.13 -3.02
C ARG A 124 -15.30 -0.86 -3.58
N LYS A 125 -15.13 -1.75 -4.58
CA LYS A 125 -16.22 -2.61 -5.06
C LYS A 125 -16.56 -3.73 -4.07
N TYR A 126 -15.57 -4.18 -3.29
CA TYR A 126 -15.73 -5.24 -2.30
C TYR A 126 -16.46 -4.74 -1.03
N THR A 127 -16.15 -3.53 -0.57
CA THR A 127 -16.70 -2.94 0.67
C THR A 127 -18.09 -2.33 0.54
N LYS A 128 -18.70 -2.38 -0.66
CA LYS A 128 -20.08 -1.90 -0.93
C LYS A 128 -21.12 -3.03 -0.91
N LYS A 129 -20.71 -4.26 -0.61
CA LYS A 129 -21.61 -5.37 -0.27
C LYS A 129 -21.86 -5.38 1.24
#